data_AF-A0A1B6J3R8-F1
#
_entry.id   AF-A0A1B6J3R8-F1
#
_cell.length_a   1.000
_cell.length_b   1.000
_cell.length_c   1.000
_cell.angle_alpha   90.00
_cell.angle_beta   90.00
_cell.angle_gamma   90.00
#
_symmetry.space_group_name_H-M   'P 1'
#
loop_
_entity.id
_entity.type
_entity.pdbx_description
1 polymer ?
#
loop_
_entity_poly.entity_id
_entity_poly.type
_entity_poly.pdbx_seq_one_letter_code
_entity_poly.pdbx_strand_id
1 'polypeptide(L)'
;MMKDETEEKNCVKQREALYRLIISQLYYDGYSQIALNLTTEVQADPPCPPSERLLHVVNAGLQHEPDRHKNREPVPGLNPIQEILIGPGLDLEYETEVDVTAPE
;
A
#
# COMPACT_ATOMS: atom_id res chain seq x y z
N MET A 1 6.69 -8.80 33.72
CA MET A 1 6.63 -7.33 33.78
C MET A 1 7.64 -6.64 32.85
N MET A 2 8.80 -7.21 32.50
CA MET A 2 9.82 -6.53 31.68
C MET A 2 9.58 -6.51 30.15
N LYS A 3 8.65 -7.34 29.63
CA LYS A 3 8.35 -7.38 28.17
C LYS A 3 7.56 -6.17 27.70
N ASP A 4 6.58 -5.75 28.50
CA ASP A 4 5.62 -4.70 28.16
C ASP A 4 6.29 -3.32 27.96
N GLU A 5 7.16 -2.93 28.90
CA GLU A 5 7.92 -1.67 28.81
C GLU A 5 8.91 -1.63 27.63
N THR A 6 9.40 -2.79 27.17
CA THR A 6 10.34 -2.86 26.05
C THR A 6 9.61 -2.71 24.71
N GLU A 7 8.41 -3.30 24.59
CA GLU A 7 7.55 -3.19 23.43
C GLU A 7 6.99 -1.75 23.27
N GLU A 8 6.62 -1.10 24.37
CA GLU A 8 6.16 0.30 24.36
C GLU A 8 7.27 1.26 23.90
N LYS A 9 8.49 1.11 24.43
CA LYS A 9 9.66 1.90 23.98
C LYS A 9 9.97 1.68 22.50
N ASN A 10 9.72 0.49 21.98
CA ASN A 10 9.90 0.19 20.56
C ASN A 10 8.85 0.93 19.72
N CYS A 11 7.58 0.93 20.15
CA CYS A 11 6.50 1.64 19.47
C CYS A 11 6.75 3.15 19.40
N VAL A 12 7.24 3.77 20.49
CA VAL A 12 7.60 5.20 20.50
C VAL A 12 8.68 5.50 19.47
N LYS A 13 9.79 4.74 19.48
CA LYS A 13 10.90 4.90 18.53
C LYS A 13 10.46 4.68 17.07
N GLN A 14 9.56 3.74 16.83
CA GLN A 14 9.00 3.48 15.50
C GLN A 14 8.17 4.67 15.00
N ARG A 15 7.37 5.28 15.88
CA ARG A 15 6.61 6.50 15.55
C ARG A 15 7.52 7.69 15.29
N GLU A 16 8.55 7.88 16.10
CA GLU A 16 9.58 8.91 15.85
C GLU A 16 10.22 8.73 14.47
N ALA A 17 10.64 7.50 14.14
CA ALA A 17 11.22 7.19 12.83
C ALA A 17 10.23 7.44 11.68
N LEU A 18 8.95 7.12 11.87
CA LEU A 18 7.90 7.38 10.89
C LEU A 18 7.72 8.88 10.64
N TYR A 19 7.59 9.70 11.69
CA TYR A 19 7.47 11.15 11.53
C TYR A 19 8.66 11.76 10.83
N ARG A 20 9.88 11.29 11.12
CA ARG A 20 11.08 11.74 10.42
C ARG A 20 11.06 11.41 8.93
N LEU A 21 10.55 10.24 8.55
CA LEU A 21 10.36 9.87 7.13
C LEU A 21 9.30 10.75 6.46
N ILE A 22 8.19 11.05 7.14
CA ILE A 22 7.13 11.95 6.63
C ILE A 22 7.68 13.35 6.39
N ILE A 23 8.38 13.92 7.37
CA ILE A 23 9.01 15.25 7.24
C ILE A 23 10.01 15.27 6.08
N SER A 24 10.85 14.23 5.97
CA SER A 24 11.86 14.13 4.89
C SER A 24 11.20 14.09 3.51
N GLN A 25 10.06 13.40 3.36
CA GLN A 25 9.30 13.35 2.11
C GLN A 25 8.68 14.71 1.78
N LEU A 26 8.08 15.39 2.76
CA LEU A 26 7.52 16.73 2.57
C LEU A 26 8.59 17.72 2.08
N TYR A 27 9.80 17.66 2.62
CA TYR A 27 10.92 18.46 2.11
C TYR A 27 11.33 18.07 0.69
N TYR A 28 11.36 16.78 0.36
CA TYR A 28 11.69 16.30 -0.98
C TYR A 28 10.68 16.79 -2.03
N ASP A 29 9.40 16.77 -1.68
CA ASP A 29 8.29 17.16 -2.56
C ASP A 29 8.11 18.69 -2.65
N GLY A 30 8.90 19.48 -1.90
CA GLY A 30 8.86 20.95 -1.91
C GLY A 30 7.86 21.59 -0.94
N TYR A 31 7.22 20.82 -0.06
CA TYR A 31 6.31 21.31 0.98
C TYR A 31 7.05 21.81 2.23
N SER A 32 8.06 22.66 2.06
CA SER A 32 8.98 23.08 3.12
C SER A 32 8.28 23.71 4.33
N GLN A 33 7.23 24.51 4.14
CA GLN A 33 6.51 25.14 5.25
C GLN A 33 5.73 24.11 6.08
N ILE A 34 5.14 23.11 5.45
CA ILE A 34 4.43 22.03 6.15
C ILE A 34 5.44 21.17 6.92
N ALA A 35 6.57 20.84 6.28
CA ALA A 35 7.65 20.08 6.88
C ALA A 35 8.25 20.78 8.11
N LEU A 36 8.47 22.10 8.02
CA LEU A 36 8.98 22.91 9.11
C LEU A 36 8.03 22.92 10.31
N ASN A 37 6.75 23.21 10.07
CA ASN A 37 5.74 23.23 11.14
C ASN A 37 5.65 21.86 11.83
N LEU A 38 5.61 20.77 11.06
CA LEU A 38 5.57 19.42 11.63
C LEU A 38 6.83 19.09 12.43
N THR A 39 8.01 19.51 11.96
CA THR A 39 9.29 19.34 12.68
C THR A 39 9.24 20.00 14.06
N THR A 40 8.67 21.20 14.16
CA THR A 40 8.52 21.92 15.43
C THR A 40 7.55 21.23 16.37
N GLU A 41 6.37 20.84 15.89
CA GLU A 41 5.33 20.20 16.72
C GLU A 41 5.78 18.85 17.28
N VAL A 42 6.52 18.05 16.50
CA VAL A 42 6.99 16.74 16.94
C VAL A 42 8.40 16.76 17.52
N GLN A 43 9.02 17.94 17.62
CA GLN A 43 10.37 18.14 18.13
C GLN A 43 11.42 17.21 17.48
N ALA A 44 11.36 17.05 16.16
CA ALA A 44 12.25 16.14 15.45
C ALA A 44 13.70 16.65 15.43
N ASP A 45 14.59 15.95 16.14
CA ASP A 45 16.03 16.22 16.22
C ASP A 45 16.83 14.92 15.94
N PRO A 46 17.91 14.95 15.12
CA PRO A 46 18.41 16.07 14.31
C PRO A 46 17.50 16.43 13.11
N PRO A 47 17.69 17.62 12.50
CA PRO A 47 16.92 18.06 11.33
C PRO A 47 16.82 17.00 10.24
N CYS A 48 15.63 16.86 9.66
CA CYS A 48 15.35 15.85 8.65
C CYS A 48 15.73 16.37 7.25
N PRO A 49 16.64 15.70 6.52
CA PRO A 49 16.99 16.09 5.15
C PRO A 49 15.87 15.69 4.15
N PRO A 50 15.76 16.37 2.99
CA PRO A 50 14.87 15.94 1.91
C PRO A 50 15.18 14.49 1.46
N SER A 51 14.19 13.60 1.42
CA SER A 51 14.35 12.22 0.93
C SER A 51 13.02 11.57 0.51
N GLU A 52 13.04 10.82 -0.60
CA GLU A 52 11.90 10.01 -1.06
C GLU A 52 11.82 8.60 -0.43
N ARG A 53 12.63 8.30 0.59
CA ARG A 53 12.70 6.95 1.19
C ARG A 53 11.33 6.47 1.70
N LEU A 54 10.49 7.39 2.18
CA LEU A 54 9.15 7.04 2.64
C LEU A 54 8.33 6.41 1.51
N LEU A 55 8.35 7.00 0.31
CA LEU A 55 7.64 6.48 -0.85
C LEU A 55 8.07 5.04 -1.18
N HIS A 56 9.37 4.76 -1.18
CA HIS A 56 9.88 3.40 -1.40
C HIS A 56 9.40 2.40 -0.34
N VAL A 57 9.44 2.79 0.94
CA VAL A 57 8.98 1.94 2.05
C VAL A 57 7.47 1.69 1.96
N VAL A 58 6.69 2.72 1.64
CA VAL A 58 5.23 2.62 1.48
C VAL A 58 4.89 1.70 0.31
N ASN A 59 5.52 1.86 -0.86
CA ASN A 59 5.29 1.00 -2.01
C ASN A 59 5.63 -0.47 -1.70
N ALA A 60 6.78 -0.71 -1.05
CA ALA A 60 7.14 -2.07 -0.62
C ALA A 60 6.15 -2.64 0.39
N GLY A 61 5.67 -1.84 1.35
CA GLY A 61 4.66 -2.25 2.33
C GLY A 61 3.32 -2.61 1.68
N LEU A 62 2.84 -1.77 0.75
CA LEU A 62 1.59 -2.00 0.02
C LEU A 62 1.64 -3.26 -0.85
N GLN A 63 2.80 -3.60 -1.42
CA GLN A 63 3.00 -4.86 -2.14
C GLN A 63 2.86 -6.11 -1.25
N HIS A 64 3.09 -5.97 0.06
CA HIS A 64 3.00 -7.06 1.04
C HIS A 64 1.69 -7.03 1.83
N GLU A 65 0.85 -6.01 1.67
CA GLU A 65 -0.48 -6.03 2.28
C GLU A 65 -1.29 -7.18 1.67
N PRO A 66 -1.82 -8.11 2.48
CA PRO A 66 -2.71 -9.13 1.97
C PRO A 66 -3.90 -8.40 1.36
N ASP A 67 -4.06 -8.58 0.04
CA ASP A 67 -5.12 -8.04 -0.77
C ASP A 67 -6.45 -8.04 0.00
N ARG A 68 -6.85 -6.89 0.57
CA ARG A 68 -8.15 -6.78 1.28
C ARG A 68 -9.30 -7.06 0.32
N HIS A 69 -9.04 -7.07 -0.98
CA HIS A 69 -9.96 -7.42 -2.05
C HIS A 69 -10.03 -8.92 -2.36
N LYS A 70 -9.26 -9.79 -1.68
CA LYS A 70 -9.48 -11.25 -1.72
C LYS A 70 -10.58 -11.73 -0.77
N ASN A 71 -11.22 -10.81 -0.04
CA ASN A 71 -12.57 -11.03 0.50
C ASN A 71 -13.66 -10.78 -0.57
N ARG A 72 -13.33 -10.97 -1.85
CA ARG A 72 -14.33 -11.11 -2.91
C ARG A 72 -15.21 -12.30 -2.52
N GLU A 73 -16.51 -12.07 -2.52
CA GLU A 73 -17.48 -13.14 -2.38
C GLU A 73 -17.11 -14.24 -3.40
N PRO A 74 -17.15 -15.52 -3.01
CA PRO A 74 -16.81 -16.61 -3.91
C PRO A 74 -17.62 -16.46 -5.20
N VAL A 75 -16.95 -16.53 -6.34
CA VAL A 75 -17.61 -16.43 -7.65
C VAL A 75 -18.74 -17.49 -7.70
N PRO A 76 -20.01 -17.09 -7.82
CA PRO A 76 -21.11 -18.04 -7.78
C PRO A 76 -20.94 -19.13 -8.84
N GLY A 77 -20.86 -20.39 -8.41
CA GLY A 77 -20.72 -21.55 -9.29
C GLY A 77 -19.30 -22.07 -9.51
N LEU A 78 -18.27 -21.49 -8.88
CA LEU A 78 -16.91 -22.04 -8.91
C LEU A 78 -16.53 -22.66 -7.56
N ASN A 79 -15.94 -23.85 -7.61
CA ASN A 79 -15.34 -24.47 -6.43
C ASN A 79 -13.93 -23.87 -6.17
N PRO A 80 -13.40 -23.89 -4.94
CA PRO A 80 -12.13 -23.25 -4.60
C PRO A 80 -10.93 -23.66 -5.47
N ILE A 81 -10.92 -24.90 -5.97
CA ILE A 81 -9.87 -25.40 -6.88
C ILE A 81 -9.96 -24.74 -8.26
N GLN A 82 -11.17 -24.46 -8.74
CA GLN A 82 -11.38 -23.83 -10.05
C GLN A 82 -11.01 -22.34 -10.02
N GLU A 83 -11.29 -21.67 -8.90
CA GLU A 83 -10.92 -20.27 -8.69
C GLU A 83 -9.39 -20.06 -8.69
N ILE A 84 -8.65 -21.01 -8.10
CA ILE A 84 -7.17 -21.00 -8.14
C ILE A 84 -6.64 -21.25 -9.56
N LEU A 85 -7.27 -22.12 -10.32
CA LEU A 85 -6.78 -22.55 -11.63
C LEU A 85 -7.04 -21.52 -12.74
N ILE A 86 -8.12 -20.75 -12.64
CA ILE A 86 -8.55 -19.75 -13.63
C ILE A 86 -7.76 -18.44 -13.48
N GLY A 87 -7.26 -18.14 -12.28
CA GLY A 87 -6.50 -16.92 -11.99
C GLY A 87 -7.35 -15.64 -12.10
N PRO A 88 -6.90 -14.53 -11.48
CA PRO A 88 -7.62 -13.27 -11.56
C PRO A 88 -7.33 -12.61 -12.91
N GLY A 89 -8.05 -12.98 -13.96
CA GLY A 89 -7.86 -12.33 -15.26
C GLY A 89 -8.40 -13.01 -16.51
N LEU A 90 -9.23 -14.06 -16.40
CA LEU A 90 -9.97 -14.54 -17.57
C LEU A 90 -11.18 -13.64 -17.82
N ASP A 91 -10.99 -12.66 -18.70
CA ASP A 91 -12.08 -11.87 -19.26
C ASP A 91 -12.80 -12.72 -20.31
N LEU A 92 -13.98 -13.24 -19.95
CA LEU A 92 -14.82 -14.10 -20.80
C LEU A 92 -16.05 -13.31 -21.28
N GLU A 93 -15.87 -12.05 -21.66
CA GLU A 93 -16.85 -11.36 -22.50
C GLU A 93 -16.79 -11.98 -23.91
N TYR A 94 -17.69 -12.93 -24.12
CA TYR A 94 -17.88 -13.63 -25.38
C TYR A 94 -18.53 -12.65 -26.38
N GLU A 95 -17.72 -11.93 -27.16
CA GLU A 95 -18.19 -11.24 -28.36
C GLU A 95 -18.59 -12.30 -29.41
N THR A 96 -19.84 -12.75 -29.40
CA THR A 96 -20.43 -13.43 -30.55
C THR A 96 -21.41 -12.54 -31.28
N GLU A 97 -20.89 -11.71 -32.16
CA GLU A 97 -21.62 -11.33 -33.36
C GLU A 97 -21.04 -12.16 -34.53
N VAL A 98 -21.59 -13.35 -34.73
CA VAL A 98 -21.32 -14.15 -35.94
C VAL A 98 -22.28 -13.66 -37.02
N ASP A 99 -21.82 -12.73 -37.85
CA ASP A 99 -22.56 -12.32 -39.05
C ASP A 99 -22.38 -13.40 -40.13
N VAL A 100 -23.30 -14.36 -40.18
CA VAL A 100 -23.31 -15.43 -41.19
C VAL A 100 -23.89 -14.88 -42.50
N THR A 101 -23.02 -14.29 -43.33
CA THR A 101 -23.32 -14.05 -44.75
C THR A 101 -22.74 -15.19 -45.58
N ALA A 102 -23.50 -16.28 -45.73
CA ALA A 102 -23.26 -17.27 -46.78
C ALA A 102 -24.22 -16.99 -47.95
N PRO A 103 -23.73 -16.77 -49.20
CA PRO A 103 -24.59 -16.67 -50.37
C PRO A 103 -25.06 -18.06 -50.83
N GLU A 104 -26.22 -18.09 -51.49
CA GLU A 104 -26.94 -19.29 -51.98
C GLU A 104 -26.12 -20.23 -52.88
#